data_AF-A0A920UN25-F1
#
_entry.id   AF-A0A920UN25-F1
#
_cell.length_a   1.000
_cell.length_b   1.000
_cell.length_c   1.000
_cell.angle_alpha   90.00
_cell.angle_beta   90.00
_cell.angle_gamma   90.00
#
_symmetry.space_group_name_H-M   'P 1'
#
loop_
_entity.id
_entity.type
_entity.pdbx_description
1 polymer ?
#
loop_
_entity_poly.entity_id
_entity_poly.type
_entity_poly.pdbx_seq_one_letter_code
_entity_poly.pdbx_strand_id
1 'polypeptide(L)'
;MLDLWEQQGIYGQIRQVAKGRPDSFCMTALPMQMGISIWPRSQSGVEGHRCQGATLAGFDAPYVPGWDCHGLPIEHQVERKQGKALDKLSARDFRKACREYATNR
;
A
#
# COMPACT_ATOMS: atom_id res chain seq x y z
N MET A 1 -9.72 -18.22 -8.46
CA MET A 1 -9.39 -18.46 -7.02
C MET A 1 -9.48 -17.18 -6.21
N LEU A 2 -8.81 -16.08 -6.61
CA LEU A 2 -8.95 -14.77 -5.93
C LEU A 2 -10.38 -14.21 -6.01
N ASP A 3 -11.00 -14.22 -7.19
CA ASP A 3 -12.37 -13.74 -7.37
C ASP A 3 -13.39 -14.49 -6.49
N LEU A 4 -13.14 -15.79 -6.25
CA LEU A 4 -13.96 -16.61 -5.37
C LEU A 4 -13.85 -16.12 -3.92
N TRP A 5 -12.63 -15.82 -3.45
CA TRP A 5 -12.41 -15.32 -2.09
C TRP A 5 -13.06 -13.96 -1.88
N GLU A 6 -13.01 -13.09 -2.90
CA GLU A 6 -13.63 -11.78 -2.87
C GLU A 6 -15.16 -11.89 -2.85
N GLN A 7 -15.74 -12.70 -3.74
CA GLN A 7 -17.18 -12.98 -3.77
C GLN A 7 -17.70 -13.57 -2.47
N GLN A 8 -16.94 -14.46 -1.83
CA GLN A 8 -17.31 -15.08 -0.57
C GLN A 8 -16.98 -14.22 0.65
N GLY A 9 -16.25 -13.11 0.47
CA GLY A 9 -15.83 -12.23 1.57
C GLY A 9 -14.96 -12.94 2.61
N ILE A 10 -14.12 -13.90 2.19
CA ILE A 10 -13.37 -14.79 3.08
C ILE A 10 -12.53 -14.01 4.10
N TYR A 11 -11.86 -12.94 3.67
CA TYR A 11 -11.09 -12.10 4.58
C TYR A 11 -11.97 -11.55 5.71
N GLY A 12 -13.15 -11.02 5.39
CA GLY A 12 -14.10 -10.51 6.37
C GLY A 12 -14.52 -11.58 7.38
N GLN A 13 -14.76 -12.81 6.92
CA GLN A 13 -15.09 -13.94 7.81
C GLN A 13 -13.95 -14.26 8.78
N ILE A 14 -12.70 -14.29 8.29
CA ILE A 14 -11.50 -14.48 9.13
C ILE A 14 -11.42 -13.38 10.19
N ARG A 15 -11.68 -12.12 9.83
CA ARG A 15 -11.69 -10.99 10.78
C ARG A 15 -12.77 -11.13 11.84
N GLN A 16 -13.95 -11.64 11.50
CA GLN A 16 -15.01 -11.90 12.49
C GLN A 16 -14.59 -13.00 13.49
N VAL A 17 -13.99 -14.09 13.01
CA VAL A 17 -13.48 -15.17 13.86
C VAL A 17 -12.30 -14.71 14.74
N ALA A 18 -11.51 -13.76 14.26
CA ALA A 18 -10.38 -13.20 15.00
C ALA A 18 -10.79 -12.21 16.10
N LYS A 19 -12.02 -11.68 16.05
CA LYS A 19 -12.49 -10.65 16.97
C LYS A 19 -12.43 -11.12 18.43
N GLY A 20 -11.73 -10.36 19.28
CA GLY A 20 -11.58 -10.65 20.71
C GLY A 20 -10.39 -11.54 21.05
N ARG A 21 -9.59 -11.96 20.07
CA ARG A 21 -8.26 -12.55 20.29
C ARG A 21 -7.27 -11.48 20.77
N PRO A 22 -6.15 -11.86 21.40
CA PRO A 22 -5.09 -10.92 21.72
C PRO A 22 -4.57 -10.23 20.45
N ASP A 23 -4.44 -8.90 20.51
CA ASP A 23 -3.98 -8.10 19.39
C ASP A 23 -2.53 -8.45 19.03
N SER A 24 -2.25 -8.55 17.74
CA SER A 24 -0.89 -8.60 17.20
C SER A 24 -0.74 -7.55 16.12
N PHE A 25 0.18 -6.62 16.34
CA PHE A 25 0.43 -5.54 15.40
C PHE A 25 1.27 -6.03 14.22
N CYS A 26 0.67 -6.03 13.03
CA CYS A 26 1.32 -6.42 11.79
C CYS A 26 1.29 -5.23 10.81
N MET A 27 2.29 -4.35 10.93
CA MET A 27 2.44 -3.21 10.01
C MET A 27 3.26 -3.61 8.80
N THR A 28 2.72 -3.33 7.62
CA THR A 28 3.42 -3.51 6.36
C THR A 28 4.36 -2.33 6.12
N ALA A 29 5.48 -2.57 5.45
CA ALA A 29 6.25 -1.51 4.84
C ALA A 29 5.35 -0.70 3.87
N LEU A 30 5.58 0.61 3.80
CA LEU A 30 4.85 1.52 2.91
C LEU A 30 5.67 1.67 1.62
N PRO A 31 5.44 0.87 0.57
CA PRO A 31 6.12 1.07 -0.69
C PRO A 31 5.80 2.46 -1.27
N MET A 32 6.81 3.06 -1.89
CA MET A 32 6.65 4.32 -2.62
C MET A 32 5.64 4.17 -3.75
N GLN A 33 4.78 5.16 -3.92
CA GLN A 33 3.72 5.18 -4.93
C GLN A 33 4.28 5.55 -6.32
N MET A 34 5.12 4.65 -6.86
CA MET A 34 5.97 4.88 -8.04
C MET A 34 5.92 3.73 -9.06
N GLY A 35 5.12 2.69 -8.79
CA GLY A 35 5.04 1.45 -9.55
C GLY A 35 5.52 0.23 -8.75
N ILE A 36 5.01 -0.95 -9.10
CA ILE A 36 5.36 -2.22 -8.42
C ILE A 36 6.55 -2.86 -9.14
N SER A 37 7.72 -2.85 -8.51
CA SER A 37 8.85 -3.70 -8.92
C SER A 37 8.86 -5.02 -8.14
N ILE A 38 9.80 -5.92 -8.45
CA ILE A 38 9.92 -7.21 -7.76
C ILE A 38 10.15 -7.06 -6.25
N TRP A 39 10.81 -5.97 -5.83
CA TRP A 39 11.16 -5.71 -4.44
C TRP A 39 9.96 -5.38 -3.55
N PRO A 40 9.13 -4.35 -3.86
CA PRO A 40 7.88 -4.12 -3.15
C PRO A 40 6.96 -5.35 -3.17
N ARG A 41 6.92 -6.07 -4.30
CA ARG A 41 6.09 -7.27 -4.44
C ARG A 41 6.54 -8.39 -3.49
N SER A 42 7.84 -8.65 -3.39
CA SER A 42 8.37 -9.71 -2.51
C SER A 42 8.19 -9.34 -1.03
N GLN A 43 8.38 -8.08 -0.66
CA GLN A 43 8.14 -7.59 0.70
C GLN A 43 6.69 -7.78 1.14
N SER A 44 5.72 -7.31 0.34
CA SER A 44 4.30 -7.49 0.65
C SER A 44 3.91 -8.96 0.80
N GLY A 45 4.52 -9.85 0.00
CA GLY A 45 4.32 -11.30 0.14
C GLY A 45 4.79 -11.83 1.49
N VAL A 46 6.00 -11.49 1.93
CA VAL A 46 6.55 -11.91 3.23
C VAL A 46 5.70 -11.38 4.39
N GLU A 47 5.30 -10.11 4.33
CA GLU A 47 4.47 -9.49 5.36
C GLU A 47 3.07 -10.11 5.43
N GLY A 48 2.47 -10.44 4.28
CA GLY A 48 1.21 -11.17 4.22
C GLY A 48 1.30 -12.52 4.93
N HIS A 49 2.37 -13.29 4.69
CA HIS A 49 2.60 -14.57 5.38
C HIS A 49 2.78 -14.39 6.89
N ARG A 50 3.45 -13.32 7.33
CA ARG A 50 3.61 -13.01 8.75
C ARG A 50 2.26 -12.75 9.42
N CYS A 51 1.40 -11.90 8.83
CA CYS A 51 0.10 -11.59 9.41
C CYS A 51 -0.84 -12.82 9.38
N GLN A 52 -0.75 -13.64 8.33
CA GLN A 52 -1.44 -14.93 8.27
C GLN A 52 -0.96 -15.89 9.37
N GLY A 53 0.35 -16.00 9.57
CA GLY A 53 0.93 -16.82 10.64
C GLY A 53 0.47 -16.40 12.03
N ALA A 54 0.43 -15.10 12.31
CA ALA A 54 -0.12 -14.57 13.56
C ALA A 54 -1.62 -14.87 13.73
N THR A 55 -2.40 -14.75 12.65
CA THR A 55 -3.84 -15.09 12.65
C THR A 55 -4.06 -16.58 12.96
N LEU A 56 -3.24 -17.46 12.36
CA LEU A 56 -3.27 -18.90 12.60
C LEU A 56 -2.80 -19.28 14.02
N ALA A 57 -1.88 -18.50 14.59
CA ALA A 57 -1.39 -18.67 15.96
C ALA A 57 -2.38 -18.15 17.04
N GLY A 58 -3.58 -17.69 16.64
CA GLY A 58 -4.62 -17.29 17.57
C GLY A 58 -4.59 -15.82 17.96
N PHE A 59 -3.88 -14.96 17.22
CA PHE A 59 -3.91 -13.51 17.41
C PHE A 59 -4.92 -12.82 16.50
N ASP A 60 -5.33 -11.62 16.89
CA ASP A 60 -5.99 -10.67 16.00
C ASP A 60 -4.94 -9.85 15.24
N ALA A 61 -4.64 -10.26 13.99
CA ALA A 61 -3.57 -9.67 13.17
C ALA A 61 -4.09 -9.16 11.81
N PRO A 62 -4.68 -7.96 11.73
CA PRO A 62 -5.14 -7.39 10.46
C PRO A 62 -3.96 -7.08 9.53
N TYR A 63 -4.08 -7.47 8.27
CA TYR A 63 -3.21 -6.99 7.20
C TYR A 63 -3.73 -5.63 6.70
N VAL A 64 -2.98 -4.56 6.95
CA VAL A 64 -3.33 -3.19 6.55
C VAL A 64 -2.30 -2.69 5.53
N PRO A 65 -2.60 -2.70 4.22
CA PRO A 65 -1.68 -2.18 3.22
C PRO A 65 -1.63 -0.65 3.28
N GLY A 66 -0.46 -0.08 3.03
CA GLY A 66 -0.28 1.36 2.90
C GLY A 66 0.76 1.73 1.84
N TRP A 67 0.84 3.02 1.52
CA TRP A 67 1.72 3.55 0.49
C TRP A 67 2.31 4.88 0.93
N ASP A 68 3.55 5.13 0.54
CA ASP A 68 4.15 6.45 0.69
C ASP A 68 3.85 7.31 -0.55
N CYS A 69 3.12 8.39 -0.31
CA CYS A 69 2.61 9.31 -1.32
C CYS A 69 3.39 10.63 -1.39
N HIS A 70 4.53 10.72 -0.71
CA HIS A 70 5.32 11.95 -0.63
C HIS A 70 6.80 11.75 -1.02
N GLY A 71 7.52 12.87 -1.07
CA GLY A 71 8.97 12.92 -1.22
C GLY A 71 9.47 13.03 -2.66
N LEU A 72 10.79 13.16 -2.76
CA LEU A 72 11.53 13.36 -4.00
C LEU A 72 11.24 12.31 -5.10
N PRO A 73 10.97 11.03 -4.80
CA PRO A 73 10.68 10.05 -5.84
C PRO A 73 9.49 10.47 -6.73
N ILE A 74 8.37 10.91 -6.12
CA ILE A 74 7.16 11.31 -6.85
C ILE A 74 7.40 12.62 -7.58
N GLU A 75 8.06 13.58 -6.92
CA GLU A 75 8.43 14.86 -7.52
C GLU A 75 9.25 14.64 -8.79
N HIS A 76 10.25 13.76 -8.73
CA HIS A 76 11.10 13.44 -9.87
C HIS A 76 10.34 12.75 -11.02
N GLN A 77 9.38 11.87 -10.73
CA GLN A 77 8.54 11.26 -11.79
C GLN A 77 7.65 12.28 -12.48
N VAL A 78 7.07 13.22 -11.72
CA VAL A 78 6.26 14.30 -12.28
C VAL A 78 7.11 15.24 -13.13
N GLU A 79 8.30 15.61 -12.68
CA GLU A 79 9.27 16.39 -13.45
C GLU A 79 9.67 15.69 -14.76
N ARG A 80 9.91 14.38 -14.72
CA ARG A 80 10.23 13.60 -15.93
C ARG A 80 9.07 13.58 -16.93
N LYS A 81 7.82 13.54 -16.45
CA LYS A 81 6.63 13.52 -17.32
C LYS A 81 6.27 14.88 -17.91
N GLN A 82 6.50 15.97 -17.17
CA GLN A 82 6.08 17.32 -17.58
C GLN A 82 7.22 18.17 -18.18
N GLY A 83 8.45 17.62 -18.25
CA GLY A 83 9.67 18.41 -18.50
C GLY A 83 10.04 19.20 -17.25
N LYS A 84 11.25 19.80 -17.18
CA LYS A 84 11.74 20.58 -16.01
C LYS A 84 10.65 21.52 -15.49
N ALA A 85 9.89 21.05 -14.49
CA ALA A 85 8.63 21.64 -14.06
C ALA A 85 8.85 22.98 -13.34
N LEU A 86 10.07 23.17 -12.84
CA LEU A 86 10.49 24.32 -12.06
C LEU A 86 10.40 25.65 -12.84
N ASP A 87 10.51 25.63 -14.17
CA ASP A 87 10.51 26.87 -14.97
C ASP A 87 9.11 27.27 -15.49
N LYS A 88 8.11 26.38 -15.41
CA LYS A 88 6.80 26.56 -16.08
C LYS A 88 5.58 26.45 -15.17
N LEU A 89 5.69 25.86 -13.98
CA LEU A 89 4.55 25.56 -13.10
C LEU A 89 4.68 26.26 -11.75
N SER A 90 3.56 26.73 -11.22
CA SER A 90 3.51 27.22 -9.84
C SER A 90 3.71 26.06 -8.86
N ALA A 91 4.24 26.35 -7.67
CA ALA A 91 4.40 25.34 -6.63
C ALA A 91 3.06 24.71 -6.18
N ARG A 92 1.92 25.38 -6.43
CA ARG A 92 0.59 24.83 -6.17
C ARG A 92 0.22 23.78 -7.21
N ASP A 93 0.42 24.10 -8.49
CA ASP A 93 0.07 23.22 -9.60
C ASP A 93 0.98 21.99 -9.62
N PHE A 94 2.25 22.15 -9.24
CA PHE A 94 3.18 21.04 -9.07
C PHE A 94 2.73 20.06 -7.99
N ARG A 95 2.36 20.55 -6.79
CA ARG A 95 1.85 19.68 -5.70
C ARG A 95 0.54 18.99 -6.09
N LYS A 96 -0.32 19.67 -6.85
CA LYS A 96 -1.55 19.06 -7.38
C LYS A 96 -1.22 17.92 -8.33
N ALA A 97 -0.28 18.11 -9.26
CA ALA A 97 0.19 17.06 -10.16
C ALA A 97 0.83 15.88 -9.41
N CYS A 98 1.63 16.12 -8.36
CA CYS A 98 2.19 15.06 -7.51
C CYS A 98 1.09 14.26 -6.78
N ARG A 99 0.06 14.94 -6.27
CA ARG A 99 -1.08 14.26 -5.62
C ARG A 99 -1.89 13.44 -6.61
N GLU A 100 -2.14 13.96 -7.80
CA GLU A 100 -2.82 13.23 -8.87
C GLU A 100 -1.99 12.01 -9.29
N TYR A 101 -0.67 12.15 -9.44
CA TYR A 101 0.24 11.04 -9.71
C TYR A 101 0.19 9.96 -8.62
N ALA A 102 0.18 10.35 -7.35
CA ALA A 102 0.11 9.40 -6.23
C ALA A 102 -1.25 8.69 -6.14
N THR A 103 -2.34 9.36 -6.54
CA THR A 103 -3.70 8.83 -6.39
C THR A 103 -4.12 7.96 -7.58
N ASN A 104 -3.61 8.24 -8.78
CA ASN A 104 -3.90 7.44 -9.97
C ASN A 104 -3.20 6.07 -9.88
N ARG A 105 -4.00 5.01 -9.73
CA ARG A 105 -3.57 3.61 -9.75
C ARG A 105 -3.98 2.93 -11.02
#